data_AF-A0A800J656-F1
#
_entry.id   AF-A0A800J656-F1
#
_cell.length_a   1.000
_cell.length_b   1.000
_cell.length_c   1.000
_cell.angle_alpha   90.00
_cell.angle_beta   90.00
_cell.angle_gamma   90.00
#
_symmetry.space_group_name_H-M   'P 1'
#
loop_
_entity.id
_entity.type
_entity.pdbx_description
1 polymer ?
#
loop_
_entity_poly.entity_id
_entity_poly.type
_entity_poly.pdbx_seq_one_letter_code
_entity_poly.pdbx_strand_id
1 'polypeptide(L)'
;MVRSRFTPPCGFDIATTTVESPRGLASIAYWGYRAVAHPDGSFFLHETYYDDREGILGIAREPARPCGDTTGDVEKELELMREGLAEPPLRYTDYDASVGAPTGGDGAPSGTQGRA
;
A
#
# COMPACT_ATOMS: atom_id res chain seq x y z
N MET A 1 -13.70 -11.04 1.54
CA MET A 1 -13.04 -10.17 0.56
C MET A 1 -13.85 -10.20 -0.73
N VAL A 2 -14.52 -9.10 -1.08
CA VAL A 2 -15.19 -8.98 -2.38
C VAL A 2 -14.10 -8.96 -3.47
N ARG A 3 -14.13 -9.99 -4.33
CA ARG A 3 -13.14 -10.22 -5.39
C ARG A 3 -13.54 -9.45 -6.64
N SER A 4 -12.91 -8.31 -6.90
CA SER A 4 -13.07 -7.64 -8.18
C SER A 4 -12.26 -8.39 -9.24
N ARG A 5 -12.90 -8.84 -10.33
CA ARG A 5 -12.18 -9.08 -11.57
C ARG A 5 -11.39 -7.81 -11.88
N PHE A 6 -10.19 -7.94 -12.42
CA PHE A 6 -9.31 -6.82 -12.75
C PHE A 6 -9.93 -5.92 -13.82
N THR A 7 -10.86 -5.08 -13.38
CA THR A 7 -11.26 -3.84 -14.02
C THR A 7 -10.62 -2.78 -13.15
N PRO A 8 -9.67 -2.02 -13.69
CA PRO A 8 -9.04 -0.98 -12.93
C PRO A 8 -10.08 0.04 -12.45
N PRO A 9 -10.08 0.44 -11.16
CA PRO A 9 -10.88 1.58 -10.72
C PRO A 9 -10.41 2.84 -11.47
N CYS A 10 -11.24 3.88 -11.44
CA CYS A 10 -10.89 5.17 -12.06
C CYS A 10 -9.55 5.69 -11.51
N GLY A 11 -8.56 5.81 -12.40
CA GLY A 11 -7.23 6.30 -12.01
C GLY A 11 -6.22 5.22 -11.58
N PHE A 12 -6.57 3.93 -11.67
CA PHE A 12 -5.56 2.86 -11.60
C PHE A 12 -4.57 3.03 -12.75
N ASP A 13 -3.31 3.13 -12.40
CA ASP A 13 -2.20 3.15 -13.34
C ASP A 13 -1.21 2.05 -12.95
N ILE A 14 -1.13 1.02 -13.80
CA ILE A 14 -0.18 -0.09 -13.63
C ILE A 14 1.28 0.38 -13.69
N ALA A 15 1.56 1.59 -14.18
CA ALA A 15 2.90 2.18 -14.11
C ALA A 15 3.27 2.66 -12.70
N THR A 16 2.29 2.74 -11.78
CA THR A 16 2.48 3.27 -10.42
C THR A 16 2.50 2.19 -9.34
N THR A 17 2.51 0.91 -9.69
CA THR A 17 2.65 -0.17 -8.71
C THR A 17 4.10 -0.38 -8.25
N THR A 18 4.26 -0.97 -7.07
CA THR A 18 5.52 -1.54 -6.60
C THR A 18 5.84 -2.91 -7.21
N VAL A 19 4.98 -3.49 -8.05
CA VAL A 19 5.26 -4.76 -8.75
C VAL A 19 6.18 -4.50 -9.95
N GLU A 20 7.49 -4.69 -9.77
CA GLU A 20 8.50 -4.27 -10.76
C GLU A 20 8.77 -5.28 -11.87
N SER A 21 8.42 -6.56 -11.68
CA SER A 21 8.76 -7.62 -12.65
C SER A 21 7.61 -7.90 -13.62
N PRO A 22 7.89 -8.10 -14.94
CA PRO A 22 6.87 -8.50 -15.91
C PRO A 22 6.15 -9.80 -15.52
N ARG A 23 6.86 -10.73 -14.87
CA ARG A 23 6.26 -11.96 -14.32
C ARG A 23 5.30 -11.65 -13.18
N GLY A 24 5.67 -10.74 -12.27
CA GLY A 24 4.81 -10.30 -11.17
C GLY A 24 3.55 -9.64 -11.68
N LEU A 25 3.67 -8.71 -12.64
CA LEU A 25 2.53 -8.07 -13.29
C LEU A 25 1.59 -9.08 -13.96
N ALA A 26 2.15 -10.07 -14.67
CA ALA A 26 1.38 -11.14 -15.28
C ALA A 26 0.74 -12.12 -14.26
N SER A 27 1.16 -12.07 -12.99
CA SER A 27 0.64 -12.91 -11.91
C SER A 27 -0.49 -12.25 -11.13
N ILE A 28 -0.79 -10.97 -11.38
CA ILE A 28 -1.90 -10.26 -10.72
C ILE A 28 -3.22 -10.91 -11.17
N ALA A 29 -3.90 -11.57 -10.23
CA ALA A 29 -5.17 -12.24 -10.47
C ALA A 29 -6.36 -11.36 -10.06
N TYR A 30 -6.22 -10.59 -8.98
CA TYR A 30 -7.23 -9.65 -8.50
C TYR A 30 -6.59 -8.55 -7.63
N TRP A 31 -7.41 -7.56 -7.27
CA TRP A 31 -7.01 -6.43 -6.46
C TRP A 31 -8.02 -6.15 -5.34
N GLY A 32 -7.61 -5.37 -4.35
CA GLY A 32 -8.46 -4.85 -3.27
C GLY A 32 -7.76 -3.72 -2.51
N TYR A 33 -8.25 -3.35 -1.34
CA TYR A 33 -7.62 -2.32 -0.50
C TYR A 33 -6.98 -2.91 0.75
N ARG A 34 -5.89 -2.28 1.22
CA ARG A 34 -5.33 -2.51 2.56
C ARG A 34 -4.89 -1.18 3.15
N ALA A 35 -5.02 -1.04 4.47
CA ALA A 35 -4.32 0.00 5.20
C ALA A 35 -2.82 -0.28 5.13
N VAL A 36 -2.04 0.75 4.82
CA VAL A 36 -0.58 0.67 4.75
C VAL A 36 -0.01 1.71 5.72
N ALA A 37 0.84 1.25 6.63
CA ALA A 37 1.62 2.10 7.50
C ALA A 37 2.80 2.69 6.73
N HIS A 38 2.86 4.01 6.66
CA HIS A 38 3.96 4.76 6.06
C HIS A 38 5.09 5.00 7.07
N PRO A 39 6.33 5.28 6.61
CA PRO A 39 7.47 5.50 7.50
C PRO A 39 7.30 6.67 8.46
N ASP A 40 6.47 7.66 8.10
CA ASP A 40 6.15 8.82 8.94
C ASP A 40 5.09 8.51 10.02
N GLY A 41 4.60 7.27 10.09
CA GLY A 41 3.59 6.81 11.04
C GLY A 41 2.14 7.05 10.60
N SER A 42 1.92 7.66 9.43
CA SER A 42 0.59 7.81 8.86
C SER A 42 0.07 6.50 8.26
N PHE A 43 -1.25 6.40 8.11
CA PHE A 43 -1.92 5.27 7.48
C PHE A 43 -2.75 5.75 6.31
N PHE A 44 -2.55 5.12 5.17
CA PHE A 44 -3.35 5.34 3.97
C PHE A 44 -3.86 4.02 3.43
N LEU A 45 -5.00 4.04 2.75
CA LEU A 45 -5.44 2.90 1.96
C LEU A 45 -4.68 2.89 0.65
N HIS A 46 -4.13 1.73 0.29
CA HIS A 46 -3.55 1.50 -1.02
C HIS A 46 -4.28 0.37 -1.71
N GLU A 47 -4.38 0.47 -3.03
CA GLU A 47 -4.69 -0.68 -3.86
C GLU A 47 -3.60 -1.74 -3.66
N THR A 48 -4.02 -2.97 -3.46
CA THR A 48 -3.17 -4.12 -3.16
C THR A 48 -3.43 -5.18 -4.21
N TYR A 49 -2.35 -5.75 -4.75
CA TYR A 49 -2.39 -6.71 -5.85
C TYR A 49 -2.08 -8.11 -5.34
N TYR A 50 -2.91 -9.06 -5.75
CA TYR A 50 -2.83 -10.43 -5.26
C TYR A 50 -2.62 -11.41 -6.42
N ASP A 51 -1.90 -12.49 -6.15
CA ASP A 51 -1.88 -13.66 -7.01
C ASP A 51 -3.14 -14.53 -6.83
N ASP A 52 -3.23 -15.65 -7.56
CA ASP A 52 -4.36 -16.58 -7.54
C ASP A 52 -4.50 -17.37 -6.22
N ARG A 53 -3.51 -17.29 -5.34
CA ARG A 53 -3.44 -17.95 -4.02
C ARG A 53 -3.59 -16.97 -2.86
N GLU A 54 -3.99 -15.75 -3.15
CA GLU A 54 -4.14 -14.67 -2.16
C GLU A 54 -2.82 -14.16 -1.56
N GLY A 55 -1.69 -14.45 -2.23
CA GLY A 55 -0.39 -13.86 -1.92
C GLY A 55 -0.33 -12.41 -2.39
N ILE A 56 0.16 -11.50 -1.53
CA ILE A 56 0.32 -10.08 -1.87
C ILE A 56 1.58 -9.93 -2.74
N LEU A 57 1.39 -9.42 -3.95
CA LEU A 57 2.46 -9.15 -4.92
C LEU A 57 3.02 -7.73 -4.77
N GLY A 58 2.19 -6.78 -4.37
CA GLY A 58 2.58 -5.39 -4.22
C GLY A 58 1.39 -4.47 -3.97
N ILE A 59 1.67 -3.17 -3.95
CA ILE A 59 0.67 -2.11 -3.74
C ILE A 59 0.79 -1.04 -4.83
N ALA A 60 -0.22 -0.19 -4.97
CA ALA A 60 -0.06 1.11 -5.64
C ALA A 60 0.84 2.02 -4.79
N ARG A 61 1.71 2.82 -5.42
CA ARG A 61 2.55 3.80 -4.71
C ARG A 61 1.72 4.95 -4.17
N GLU A 62 0.74 5.42 -4.94
CA GLU A 62 -0.15 6.49 -4.52
C GLU A 62 -1.27 5.97 -3.61
N PRO A 63 -1.66 6.72 -2.57
CA PRO A 63 -2.87 6.44 -1.79
C PRO A 63 -4.13 6.39 -2.67
N ALA A 64 -5.00 5.43 -2.38
CA ALA A 64 -6.29 5.30 -3.03
C ALA A 64 -7.19 6.50 -2.73
N ARG A 65 -7.96 6.93 -3.73
CA ARG A 65 -8.98 7.98 -3.61
C ARG A 65 -10.31 7.42 -4.10
N PRO A 66 -11.41 7.56 -3.33
CA PRO A 66 -12.71 7.06 -3.77
C PRO A 66 -13.16 7.82 -5.01
N CYS A 67 -13.60 7.11 -6.05
CA CYS A 67 -13.93 7.68 -7.34
C CYS A 67 -15.05 6.87 -8.04
N GLY A 68 -15.67 7.47 -9.06
CA GLY A 68 -16.72 6.83 -9.84
C GLY A 68 -17.41 7.81 -10.80
N ASP A 69 -18.07 7.28 -11.84
CA ASP A 69 -18.84 8.11 -12.79
C ASP A 69 -20.17 8.60 -12.18
N THR A 70 -20.67 7.86 -11.18
CA THR A 70 -21.86 8.20 -10.40
C THR A 70 -21.57 8.19 -8.91
N THR A 71 -22.46 8.80 -8.11
CA THR A 71 -22.37 8.72 -6.65
C THR A 71 -22.48 7.30 -6.12
N GLY A 72 -23.25 6.42 -6.78
CA GLY A 72 -23.37 5.01 -6.41
C GLY A 72 -22.07 4.23 -6.62
N ASP A 73 -21.28 4.59 -7.64
CA ASP A 73 -19.96 3.99 -7.85
C ASP A 73 -18.98 4.41 -6.74
N VAL A 74 -19.02 5.68 -6.34
CA VAL A 74 -18.23 6.19 -5.20
C VAL A 74 -18.62 5.50 -3.89
N GLU A 75 -19.92 5.29 -3.65
CA GLU A 75 -20.40 4.55 -2.47
C GLU A 75 -19.87 3.10 -2.45
N LYS A 76 -19.93 2.41 -3.59
CA LYS A 76 -19.38 1.06 -3.73
C LYS A 76 -17.87 1.03 -3.49
N GLU A 77 -17.13 2.03 -3.97
CA GLU A 77 -15.70 2.13 -3.72
C GLU A 77 -15.40 2.32 -2.22
N LEU A 78 -16.18 3.16 -1.54
CA LEU A 78 -16.07 3.35 -0.09
C LEU A 78 -16.38 2.06 0.69
N GLU A 79 -17.31 1.23 0.23
CA GLU A 79 -17.58 -0.09 0.81
C GLU A 79 -16.37 -1.02 0.69
N LEU A 80 -15.74 -1.10 -0.49
CA LEU A 80 -14.51 -1.89 -0.69
C LEU A 80 -13.36 -1.36 0.16
N MET A 81 -13.19 -0.05 0.24
CA MET A 81 -12.19 0.60 1.11
C MET A 81 -12.42 0.23 2.58
N ARG A 82 -13.68 0.22 3.03
CA ARG A 82 -14.06 -0.19 4.38
C ARG A 82 -13.76 -1.66 4.65
N GLU A 83 -13.96 -2.55 3.69
CA GLU A 83 -13.52 -3.95 3.80
C GLU A 83 -12.00 -4.03 3.98
N GLY A 84 -11.23 -3.29 3.19
CA GLY A 84 -9.77 -3.24 3.28
C GLY A 84 -9.24 -2.71 4.62
N LEU A 85 -9.97 -1.81 5.28
CA LEU A 85 -9.65 -1.33 6.64
C LEU A 85 -9.86 -2.40 7.72
N ALA A 86 -10.72 -3.40 7.49
CA ALA A 86 -10.97 -4.47 8.45
C ALA A 86 -9.84 -5.52 8.48
N GLU A 87 -8.96 -5.48 7.49
CA GLU A 87 -7.84 -6.38 7.34
C GLU A 87 -6.58 -5.87 8.08
N PRO A 88 -5.62 -6.74 8.45
CA PRO A 88 -4.38 -6.30 9.09
C PRO A 88 -3.59 -5.28 8.24
N PRO A 89 -3.04 -4.21 8.82
CA PRO A 89 -2.29 -3.24 8.04
C PRO A 89 -0.99 -3.84 7.50
N LEU A 90 -0.61 -3.39 6.32
CA LEU A 90 0.69 -3.67 5.70
C LEU A 90 1.71 -2.59 6.08
N ARG A 91 2.99 -2.80 5.78
CA ARG A 91 4.04 -1.78 5.91
C ARG A 91 4.52 -1.37 4.53
N TYR A 92 4.59 -0.07 4.27
CA TYR A 92 4.99 0.45 2.96
C TYR A 92 6.39 -0.03 2.55
N THR A 93 7.32 -0.10 3.50
CA THR A 93 8.72 -0.52 3.30
C THR A 93 8.88 -1.98 2.89
N ASP A 94 7.87 -2.83 3.12
CA ASP A 94 7.92 -4.24 2.70
C ASP A 94 7.73 -4.37 1.18
N TYR A 95 7.22 -3.32 0.52
CA TYR A 95 6.84 -3.33 -0.90
C TYR A 95 7.60 -2.30 -1.73
N ASP A 96 8.06 -1.20 -1.15
CA ASP A 96 8.84 -0.18 -1.87
C ASP A 96 10.23 0.00 -1.24
N ALA A 97 11.20 -0.74 -1.77
CA ALA A 97 12.58 -0.75 -1.27
C ALA A 97 13.32 0.58 -1.50
N SER A 98 12.78 1.49 -2.32
CA SER A 98 13.36 2.82 -2.53
C SER A 98 13.23 3.71 -1.29
N VAL A 99 12.26 3.39 -0.43
CA VAL A 99 12.04 4.05 0.84
C VAL A 99 12.88 3.31 1.88
N GLY A 100 14.15 3.68 1.96
CA GLY A 100 15.14 3.02 2.81
C GLY A 100 14.63 2.74 4.23
N ALA A 101 15.10 1.63 4.80
CA ALA A 101 14.79 1.21 6.18
C ALA A 101 14.91 2.39 7.14
N PRO A 102 14.03 2.51 8.16
CA PRO A 102 14.07 3.62 9.09
C PRO A 102 15.48 3.69 9.69
N THR A 103 16.22 4.75 9.35
CA THR A 103 17.44 5.10 10.06
C THR A 103 17.00 5.54 11.44
N GLY A 104 16.93 4.59 12.37
CA GLY A 104 16.93 4.84 13.80
C GLY A 104 18.24 5.52 14.18
N GLY A 105 18.34 6.79 13.84
CA GLY A 105 19.39 7.69 14.30
C GLY A 105 18.96 8.24 15.64
N ASP A 106 19.34 7.55 16.71
CA ASP A 106 19.33 8.13 18.05
C ASP A 106 20.34 9.29 18.06
N GLY A 107 19.84 10.48 17.77
CA GLY A 107 20.55 11.72 17.98
C GLY A 107 20.39 12.17 19.43
N ALA A 108 21.44 12.01 20.23
CA ALA A 108 21.71 12.93 21.33
C ALA A 108 23.23 13.19 21.44
N PRO A 109 23.69 14.42 21.17
CA PRO A 109 25.03 14.87 21.53
C PRO A 109 25.02 15.41 22.96
N SER A 110 26.08 15.16 23.73
CA SER A 110 26.65 16.08 24.73
C SER A 110 27.80 15.38 25.46
N GLY A 111 29.02 15.86 25.26
CA GLY A 111 30.17 15.45 26.07
C GLY A 111 30.10 16.00 27.50
N THR A 112 30.95 15.50 28.39
CA THR A 112 31.94 16.25 29.19
C THR A 112 32.87 15.27 29.92
N GLN A 113 34.12 15.71 30.09
CA GLN A 113 35.33 15.13 30.69
C GLN A 113 35.19 14.51 32.10
N GLY A 114 36.13 13.61 32.46
CA GLY A 114 36.44 13.26 33.85
C GLY A 114 37.53 12.18 34.02
N ARG A 115 38.73 12.61 34.45
CA ARG A 115 39.95 11.87 34.86
C ARG A 115 39.74 10.56 35.65
N ALA A 116 40.69 9.64 35.48
CA ALA A 116 41.59 9.15 36.55
C ALA A 116 42.93 8.72 35.94
#